data_AF-A0A1I6UCU0-F1
#
_entry.id   AF-A0A1I6UCU0-F1
#
_cell.length_a   1.000
_cell.length_b   1.000
_cell.length_c   1.000
_cell.angle_alpha   90.00
_cell.angle_beta   90.00
_cell.angle_gamma   90.00
#
_symmetry.space_group_name_H-M   'P 1'
#
loop_
_entity.id
_entity.type
_entity.pdbx_description
1 polymer ?
#
loop_
_entity_poly.entity_id
_entity_poly.type
_entity_poly.pdbx_seq_one_letter_code
_entity_poly.pdbx_strand_id
1 'polypeptide(L)'
;MSQYAPTGVVVREGDRVLCHLCGQWFRSIPAHLSAHGWTHLAYREAFGLERNQSLEGEGTRQRRAVAMRTRRLRDPHVRAGCEQGEVWLRSGELTKAAARASRGRRQPEQRRAKTLRTLAAISPAARAEGTRRQKLAKLRETARNAAAALGFADIGSLVRDRVAAGRSLAAISREAGLHKDWLCRHLSSVDAETAREIEGIAAGRRFDAPWLARIGEWGFSSVADYLHDRHVLQRRSIRAIAHEVGFGRGAVETALARHGIAKTAHATNRERCAERAARVAAEFGFATITDYLDDRRAAGMAWREIAAECGQPPSWVRRRAGLR
;
A
#
# COMPACT_ATOMS: atom_id res chain seq x y z
N MET A 1 -11.90 63.39 -8.65
CA MET A 1 -12.55 62.31 -7.89
C MET A 1 -11.62 61.89 -6.77
N SER A 2 -11.98 62.12 -5.50
CA SER A 2 -11.15 61.68 -4.37
C SER A 2 -11.16 60.15 -4.30
N GLN A 3 -9.99 59.53 -4.49
CA GLN A 3 -9.86 58.08 -4.40
C GLN A 3 -9.69 57.70 -2.93
N TYR A 4 -10.69 57.03 -2.35
CA TYR A 4 -10.61 56.47 -1.01
C TYR A 4 -9.91 55.11 -1.02
N ALA A 5 -9.25 54.76 0.10
CA ALA A 5 -8.67 53.43 0.26
C ALA A 5 -9.79 52.37 0.41
N PRO A 6 -9.70 51.23 -0.29
CA PRO A 6 -10.69 50.16 -0.16
C PRO A 6 -10.57 49.45 1.20
N THR A 7 -11.71 49.03 1.76
CA THR A 7 -11.78 48.29 3.03
C THR A 7 -10.88 47.05 3.01
N GLY A 8 -10.18 46.80 4.11
CA GLY A 8 -9.26 45.66 4.25
C GLY A 8 -7.89 45.87 3.59
N VAL A 9 -7.61 47.05 3.03
CA VAL A 9 -6.37 47.32 2.30
C VAL A 9 -5.76 48.66 2.72
N VAL A 10 -4.49 48.65 3.13
CA VAL A 10 -3.72 49.89 3.27
C VAL A 10 -3.02 50.19 1.95
N VAL A 11 -3.47 51.24 1.26
CA VAL A 11 -2.84 51.72 0.02
C VAL A 11 -1.61 52.56 0.37
N ARG A 12 -0.52 52.36 -0.37
CA ARG A 12 0.79 52.96 -0.12
C ARG A 12 1.35 53.59 -1.39
N GLU A 13 2.00 54.73 -1.23
CA GLU A 13 2.76 55.41 -2.28
C GLU A 13 4.03 55.98 -1.65
N GLY A 14 5.18 55.37 -1.96
CA GLY A 14 6.45 55.66 -1.29
C GLY A 14 6.35 55.52 0.24
N ASP A 15 6.71 56.59 0.97
CA ASP A 15 6.61 56.66 2.44
C ASP A 15 5.25 57.21 2.93
N ARG A 16 4.20 57.17 2.09
CA ARG A 16 2.86 57.63 2.45
C ARG A 16 1.84 56.50 2.36
N VAL A 17 0.80 56.62 3.17
CA VAL A 17 -0.36 55.74 3.27
C VAL A 17 -1.63 56.57 3.09
N LEU A 18 -2.59 56.04 2.34
CA LEU A 18 -3.86 56.70 2.05
C LEU A 18 -4.85 56.49 3.22
N CYS A 19 -5.43 57.57 3.74
CA CYS A 19 -6.44 57.50 4.78
C CYS A 19 -7.80 57.09 4.21
N HIS A 20 -8.41 56.05 4.78
CA HIS A 20 -9.77 55.60 4.42
C HIS A 20 -10.88 56.62 4.71
N LEU A 21 -10.70 57.53 5.67
CA LEU A 21 -11.73 58.50 6.07
C LEU A 21 -11.79 59.73 5.15
N CYS A 22 -10.64 60.29 4.79
CA CYS A 22 -10.55 61.55 4.05
C CYS A 22 -9.91 61.42 2.66
N GLY A 23 -9.37 60.25 2.30
CA GLY A 23 -8.73 60.03 1.01
C GLY A 23 -7.41 60.80 0.82
N GLN A 24 -6.79 61.29 1.89
CA GLN A 24 -5.52 62.02 1.85
C GLN A 24 -4.33 61.13 2.22
N TRP A 25 -3.14 61.50 1.73
CA TRP A 25 -1.89 60.77 1.92
C TRP A 25 -1.09 61.26 3.12
N PHE A 26 -0.71 60.36 4.02
CA PHE A 26 0.04 60.68 5.23
C PHE A 26 1.22 59.74 5.45
N ARG A 27 2.25 60.22 6.17
CA ARG A 27 3.35 59.34 6.62
C ARG A 27 2.92 58.39 7.75
N SER A 28 1.96 58.82 8.57
CA SER A 28 1.40 58.07 9.69
C SER A 28 -0.08 58.41 9.82
N ILE A 29 -0.96 57.47 9.49
CA ILE A 29 -2.40 57.62 9.75
C ILE A 29 -2.66 57.77 11.26
N PRO A 30 -2.03 57.00 12.18
CA PRO A 30 -2.27 57.15 13.61
C PRO A 30 -2.07 58.58 14.13
N ALA A 31 -1.07 59.29 13.63
CA ALA A 31 -0.84 60.70 13.99
C ALA A 31 -1.94 61.64 13.46
N HIS A 32 -2.60 61.26 12.36
CA HIS A 32 -3.67 62.02 11.73
C HIS A 32 -5.06 61.70 12.32
N LEU A 33 -5.28 60.51 12.89
CA LEU A 33 -6.61 60.08 13.35
C LEU A 33 -7.26 60.98 14.43
N SER A 34 -6.46 61.76 15.16
CA SER A 34 -6.98 62.76 16.11
C SER A 34 -7.87 63.80 15.43
N ALA A 35 -7.55 64.19 14.19
CA ALA A 35 -8.38 65.11 13.39
C ALA A 35 -9.76 64.54 13.05
N HIS A 36 -9.93 63.21 13.17
CA HIS A 36 -11.21 62.54 12.98
C HIS A 36 -11.89 62.15 14.30
N GLY A 37 -11.19 62.25 15.44
CA GLY A 37 -11.69 61.73 16.72
C GLY A 37 -11.65 60.19 16.80
N TRP A 38 -10.79 59.54 16.02
CA TRP A 38 -10.69 58.07 15.98
C TRP A 38 -9.46 57.56 16.72
N THR A 39 -9.60 56.40 17.36
CA THR A 39 -8.45 55.62 17.80
C THR A 39 -7.97 54.71 16.67
N HIS A 40 -6.69 54.35 16.67
CA HIS A 40 -6.13 53.43 15.68
C HIS A 40 -6.76 52.03 15.73
N LEU A 41 -7.28 51.60 16.90
CA LEU A 41 -7.99 50.33 17.05
C LEU A 41 -9.38 50.39 16.40
N ALA A 42 -10.16 51.43 16.71
CA ALA A 42 -11.46 51.65 16.10
C ALA A 42 -11.35 51.78 14.57
N TYR A 43 -10.32 52.48 14.10
CA TYR A 43 -10.02 52.62 12.68
C TYR A 43 -9.77 51.26 12.01
N ARG A 44 -8.90 50.43 12.58
CA ARG A 44 -8.61 49.10 12.02
C ARG A 44 -9.86 48.21 12.01
N GLU A 45 -10.66 48.26 13.07
CA GLU A 45 -11.88 47.47 13.17
C GLU A 45 -12.91 47.89 12.13
N ALA A 46 -13.21 49.19 12.00
CA ALA A 46 -14.17 49.69 11.02
C ALA A 46 -13.76 49.42 9.57
N PHE A 47 -12.47 49.54 9.25
CA PHE A 47 -11.95 49.29 7.91
C PHE A 47 -11.47 47.85 7.68
N GLY A 48 -11.78 46.92 8.59
CA GLY A 48 -11.48 45.50 8.41
C GLY A 48 -9.98 45.17 8.28
N LEU A 49 -9.11 45.97 8.88
CA LEU A 49 -7.66 45.79 8.86
C LEU A 49 -7.20 44.86 10.01
N GLU A 50 -6.11 44.13 9.80
CA GLU A 50 -5.53 43.32 10.87
C GLU A 50 -4.98 44.21 12.00
N ARG A 51 -5.04 43.73 13.26
CA ARG A 51 -4.56 44.49 14.42
C ARG A 51 -3.09 44.89 14.33
N ASN A 52 -2.26 44.11 13.64
CA ASN A 52 -0.85 44.39 13.40
C ASN A 52 -0.58 45.09 12.07
N GLN A 53 -1.61 45.39 11.27
CA GLN A 53 -1.43 46.07 9.99
C GLN A 53 -0.83 47.45 10.23
N SER A 54 0.36 47.69 9.67
CA SER A 54 1.00 48.99 9.75
C SER A 54 0.17 50.03 8.99
N LEU A 55 -0.10 51.13 9.68
CA LEU A 55 -0.82 52.31 9.19
C LEU A 55 0.14 53.49 8.93
N GLU A 56 1.41 53.17 8.69
CA GLU A 56 2.48 54.15 8.46
C GLU A 56 3.27 53.77 7.21
N GLY A 57 3.88 54.76 6.55
CA GLY A 57 4.84 54.55 5.48
C GLY A 57 6.06 53.74 5.93
N GLU A 58 6.72 53.08 4.99
CA GLU A 58 7.83 52.17 5.29
C GLU A 58 9.03 52.87 5.94
N GLY A 59 9.45 54.03 5.40
CA GLY A 59 10.57 54.80 5.95
C GLY A 59 10.24 55.39 7.31
N THR A 60 8.98 55.78 7.55
CA THR A 60 8.51 56.23 8.86
C THR A 60 8.52 55.09 9.88
N ARG A 61 8.06 53.90 9.48
CA ARG A 61 8.11 52.69 10.32
C ARG A 61 9.55 52.32 10.68
N GLN A 62 10.48 52.36 9.72
CA GLN A 62 11.89 52.06 9.96
C GLN A 62 12.54 53.04 10.93
N ARG A 63 12.30 54.35 10.76
CA ARG A 63 12.79 55.38 11.69
C ARG A 63 12.26 55.17 13.11
N ARG A 64 10.96 54.86 13.26
CA ARG A 64 10.35 54.54 14.56
C ARG A 64 10.92 53.26 15.17
N ALA A 65 11.19 52.24 14.36
CA ALA A 65 11.83 51.01 14.82
C ALA A 65 13.26 51.26 15.32
N VAL A 66 14.05 52.08 14.62
CA VAL A 66 15.38 52.51 15.09
C VAL A 66 15.27 53.28 16.40
N ALA A 67 14.38 54.28 16.48
CA ALA A 67 14.15 55.05 17.70
C ALA A 67 13.72 54.16 18.89
N MET A 68 12.83 53.20 18.64
CA MET A 68 12.37 52.27 19.69
C MET A 68 13.48 51.32 20.15
N ARG A 69 14.34 50.85 19.23
CA ARG A 69 15.54 50.08 19.61
C ARG A 69 16.46 50.91 20.51
N THR A 70 16.74 52.16 20.15
CA THR A 70 17.53 53.06 20.97
C THR A 70 16.89 53.31 22.34
N ARG A 71 15.56 53.52 22.40
CA ARG A 71 14.84 53.67 23.67
C ARG A 71 14.93 52.41 24.53
N ARG A 72 14.71 51.21 23.96
CA ARG A 72 14.84 49.95 24.69
C ARG A 72 16.22 49.77 25.34
N LEU A 73 17.28 50.29 24.71
CA LEU A 73 18.63 50.24 25.27
C LEU A 73 18.84 51.26 26.40
N ARG A 74 18.29 52.46 26.27
CA ARG A 74 18.59 53.61 27.16
C ARG A 74 17.59 53.82 28.29
N ASP A 75 16.34 53.38 28.12
CA ASP A 75 15.23 53.63 29.05
C ASP A 75 14.94 52.36 29.86
N PRO A 76 15.22 52.35 31.18
CA PRO A 76 15.00 51.20 32.05
C PRO A 76 13.54 50.72 32.08
N HIS A 77 12.56 51.64 32.00
CA HIS A 77 11.14 51.27 32.06
C HIS A 77 10.70 50.56 30.78
N VAL A 78 11.16 51.04 29.61
CA VAL A 78 10.90 50.39 28.34
C VAL A 78 11.54 49.00 28.31
N ARG A 79 12.76 48.87 28.81
CA ARG A 79 13.46 47.57 28.90
C ARG A 79 12.72 46.58 29.80
N ALA A 80 12.36 46.98 31.02
CA ALA A 80 11.63 46.15 31.96
C ALA A 80 10.27 45.68 31.39
N GLY A 81 9.53 46.57 30.71
CA GLY A 81 8.29 46.20 30.04
C GLY A 81 8.49 45.19 28.91
N CYS A 82 9.58 45.30 28.13
CA CYS A 82 9.91 44.33 27.10
C CYS A 82 10.27 42.95 27.69
N GLU A 83 11.07 42.92 28.76
CA GLU A 83 11.45 41.69 29.47
C GLU A 83 10.23 40.96 30.04
N GLN A 84 9.30 41.70 30.64
CA GLN A 84 8.02 41.14 31.11
C GLN A 84 7.21 40.52 29.95
N GLY A 85 7.21 41.16 28.78
CA GLY A 85 6.58 40.63 27.57
C GLY A 85 7.24 39.34 27.07
N GLU A 86 8.57 39.24 27.16
CA GLU A 86 9.31 38.01 26.81
C GLU A 86 8.96 36.86 27.77
N VAL A 87 8.80 37.13 29.07
CA VAL A 87 8.32 36.13 30.05
C VAL A 87 6.95 35.59 29.64
N TRP A 88 6.01 36.47 29.27
CA TRP A 88 4.66 36.07 28.85
C TRP A 88 4.65 35.31 27.51
N LEU A 89 5.58 35.64 26.62
CA LEU A 89 5.76 34.93 25.37
C LEU A 89 6.27 33.50 25.64
N ARG A 90 7.28 33.34 26.49
CA ARG A 90 7.87 32.03 26.83
C ARG A 90 6.89 31.13 27.60
N SER A 91 6.07 31.70 28.48
CA SER A 91 5.04 30.95 29.21
C SER A 91 3.81 30.61 28.36
N GLY A 92 3.68 31.19 27.18
CA GLY A 92 2.51 31.05 26.31
C GLY A 92 1.28 31.84 26.80
N GLU A 93 1.37 32.58 27.91
CA GLU A 93 0.29 33.42 28.43
C GLU A 93 -0.13 34.50 27.43
N LEU A 94 0.82 35.06 26.68
CA LEU A 94 0.51 36.03 25.62
C LEU A 94 -0.41 35.42 24.55
N THR A 95 -0.14 34.18 24.14
CA THR A 95 -0.95 33.45 23.13
C THR A 95 -2.34 33.14 23.68
N LYS A 96 -2.44 32.69 24.94
CA LYS A 96 -3.73 32.42 25.59
C LYS A 96 -4.57 33.70 25.73
N ALA A 97 -3.96 34.80 26.14
CA ALA A 97 -4.60 36.11 26.25
C ALA A 97 -5.09 36.60 24.87
N ALA A 98 -4.26 36.50 23.83
CA ALA A 98 -4.63 36.86 22.47
C ALA A 98 -5.80 36.00 21.93
N ALA A 99 -5.77 34.69 22.19
CA ALA A 99 -6.85 33.78 21.81
C ALA A 99 -8.16 34.16 22.52
N ARG A 100 -8.11 34.38 23.84
CA ARG A 100 -9.27 34.81 24.65
C ARG A 100 -9.85 36.13 24.14
N ALA A 101 -9.01 37.12 23.85
CA ALA A 101 -9.42 38.42 23.31
C ALA A 101 -10.01 38.35 21.89
N SER A 102 -9.75 37.26 21.16
CA SER A 102 -10.22 37.06 19.78
C SER A 102 -11.46 36.15 19.68
N ARG A 103 -11.84 35.45 20.76
CA ARG A 103 -13.04 34.59 20.76
C ARG A 103 -14.28 35.40 20.43
N GLY A 104 -15.12 34.86 19.54
CA GLY A 104 -16.39 35.46 19.13
C GLY A 104 -16.28 36.66 18.18
N ARG A 105 -15.07 37.16 17.88
CA ARG A 105 -14.91 38.30 16.97
C ARG A 105 -14.93 37.86 15.51
N ARG A 106 -15.52 38.70 14.64
CA ARG A 106 -15.45 38.54 13.18
C ARG A 106 -13.99 38.65 12.74
N GLN A 107 -13.55 37.74 11.86
CA GLN A 107 -12.23 37.86 11.24
C GLN A 107 -12.16 39.14 10.39
N PRO A 108 -11.09 39.95 10.50
CA PRO A 108 -10.92 41.15 9.69
C PRO A 108 -10.96 40.83 8.19
N GLU A 109 -11.57 41.71 7.40
CA GLU A 109 -11.70 41.54 5.95
C GLU A 109 -10.34 41.36 5.26
N GLN A 110 -9.30 42.07 5.72
CA GLN A 110 -7.94 41.88 5.27
C GLN A 110 -7.44 40.43 5.44
N ARG A 111 -7.72 39.82 6.59
CA ARG A 111 -7.34 38.43 6.89
C ARG A 111 -8.13 37.46 6.01
N ARG A 112 -9.44 37.68 5.86
CA ARG A 112 -10.29 36.88 4.96
C ARG A 112 -9.75 36.91 3.52
N ALA A 113 -9.44 38.08 3.00
CA ALA A 113 -8.88 38.24 1.66
C ALA A 113 -7.49 37.60 1.50
N LYS A 114 -6.64 37.64 2.54
CA LYS A 114 -5.36 36.90 2.54
C LYS A 114 -5.60 35.40 2.49
N THR A 115 -6.48 34.86 3.34
CA THR A 115 -6.83 33.43 3.36
C THR A 115 -7.38 32.97 2.01
N LEU A 116 -8.32 33.72 1.41
CA LEU A 116 -8.88 33.39 0.11
C LEU A 116 -7.83 33.39 -0.99
N ARG A 117 -6.90 34.37 -1.00
CA ARG A 117 -5.77 34.37 -1.94
C ARG A 117 -4.86 33.17 -1.75
N THR A 118 -4.52 32.83 -0.51
CA THR A 118 -3.74 31.64 -0.21
C THR A 118 -4.44 30.38 -0.72
N LEU A 119 -5.74 30.23 -0.46
CA LEU A 119 -6.53 29.09 -0.92
C LEU A 119 -6.64 29.04 -2.45
N ALA A 120 -6.81 30.19 -3.11
CA ALA A 120 -6.85 30.30 -4.57
C ALA A 120 -5.50 29.93 -5.21
N ALA A 121 -4.38 30.20 -4.53
CA ALA A 121 -3.05 29.80 -4.98
C ALA A 121 -2.79 28.29 -4.88
N ILE A 122 -3.61 27.54 -4.12
CA ILE A 122 -3.50 26.08 -4.06
C ILE A 122 -4.07 25.49 -5.35
N SER A 123 -3.18 24.84 -6.12
CA SER A 123 -3.57 24.20 -7.37
C SER A 123 -4.67 23.15 -7.15
N PRO A 124 -5.56 22.93 -8.13
CA PRO A 124 -6.55 21.86 -8.06
C PRO A 124 -5.92 20.48 -7.79
N ALA A 125 -4.74 20.22 -8.36
CA ALA A 125 -3.99 18.99 -8.13
C ALA A 125 -3.54 18.83 -6.66
N ALA A 126 -3.03 19.89 -6.03
CA ALA A 126 -2.64 19.85 -4.62
C ALA A 126 -3.85 19.66 -3.69
N ARG A 127 -5.01 20.25 -4.03
CA ARG A 127 -6.27 20.02 -3.31
C ARG A 127 -6.73 18.57 -3.43
N ALA A 128 -6.79 18.03 -4.65
CA ALA A 128 -7.15 16.65 -4.89
C ALA A 128 -6.23 15.69 -4.13
N GLU A 129 -4.92 15.95 -4.12
CA GLU A 129 -3.96 15.16 -3.36
C GLU A 129 -4.15 15.24 -1.85
N GLY A 130 -4.44 16.43 -1.32
CA GLY A 130 -4.81 16.61 0.08
C GLY A 130 -6.03 15.77 0.47
N THR A 131 -7.10 15.84 -0.34
CA THR A 131 -8.31 15.03 -0.14
C THR A 131 -8.04 13.53 -0.23
N ARG A 132 -7.21 13.08 -1.19
CA ARG A 132 -6.81 11.66 -1.30
C ARG A 132 -6.08 11.18 -0.04
N ARG A 133 -5.08 11.93 0.43
CA ARG A 133 -4.34 11.60 1.66
C ARG A 133 -5.23 11.56 2.88
N GLN A 134 -6.13 12.54 3.03
CA GLN A 134 -7.08 12.58 4.15
C GLN A 134 -8.02 11.37 4.11
N LYS A 135 -8.58 11.04 2.94
CA LYS A 135 -9.46 9.88 2.76
C LYS A 135 -8.72 8.57 3.09
N LEU A 136 -7.50 8.40 2.61
CA LEU A 136 -6.68 7.22 2.91
C LEU A 136 -6.33 7.12 4.41
N ALA A 137 -5.96 8.23 5.04
CA ALA A 137 -5.72 8.27 6.48
C ALA A 137 -6.96 7.84 7.28
N LYS A 138 -8.15 8.31 6.86
CA LYS A 138 -9.42 7.90 7.48
C LYS A 138 -9.71 6.42 7.30
N LEU A 139 -9.49 5.88 6.10
CA LEU A 139 -9.66 4.44 5.84
C LEU A 139 -8.71 3.59 6.71
N ARG A 140 -7.44 4.00 6.84
CA ARG A 140 -6.46 3.30 7.71
C ARG A 140 -6.83 3.38 9.18
N GLU A 141 -7.34 4.52 9.64
CA GLU A 141 -7.86 4.66 11.01
C GLU A 141 -9.04 3.71 11.25
N THR A 142 -10.02 3.67 10.34
CA THR A 142 -11.14 2.73 10.41
C THR A 142 -10.66 1.27 10.43
N ALA A 143 -9.71 0.90 9.57
CA ALA A 143 -9.15 -0.44 9.52
C ALA A 143 -8.48 -0.85 10.84
N ARG A 144 -7.68 0.06 11.41
CA ARG A 144 -6.99 -0.16 12.69
C ARG A 144 -7.98 -0.34 13.83
N ASN A 145 -8.98 0.53 13.92
CA ASN A 145 -10.00 0.44 14.97
C ASN A 145 -10.80 -0.86 14.87
N ALA A 146 -11.15 -1.27 13.65
CA ALA A 146 -11.87 -2.52 13.39
C ALA A 146 -11.05 -3.76 13.78
N ALA A 147 -9.75 -3.79 13.44
CA ALA A 147 -8.86 -4.86 13.84
C ALA A 147 -8.65 -4.92 15.36
N ALA A 148 -8.40 -3.75 16.00
CA ALA A 148 -8.18 -3.65 17.43
C ALA A 148 -9.42 -4.08 18.24
N ALA A 149 -10.63 -3.78 17.77
CA ALA A 149 -11.87 -4.21 18.40
C ALA A 149 -12.03 -5.75 18.46
N LEU A 150 -11.38 -6.48 17.56
CA LEU A 150 -11.35 -7.94 17.51
C LEU A 150 -10.06 -8.54 18.09
N GLY A 151 -9.20 -7.71 18.71
CA GLY A 151 -7.95 -8.16 19.35
C GLY A 151 -6.78 -8.37 18.39
N PHE A 152 -6.85 -7.87 17.14
CA PHE A 152 -5.77 -7.97 16.17
C PHE A 152 -4.92 -6.70 16.14
N ALA A 153 -3.61 -6.85 15.91
CA ALA A 153 -2.67 -5.73 15.83
C ALA A 153 -2.94 -4.81 14.62
N ASP A 154 -3.36 -5.38 13.51
CA ASP A 154 -3.64 -4.68 12.26
C ASP A 154 -4.68 -5.44 11.41
N ILE A 155 -5.18 -4.77 10.37
CA ILE A 155 -6.23 -5.33 9.50
C ILE A 155 -5.74 -6.52 8.67
N GLY A 156 -4.47 -6.56 8.30
CA GLY A 156 -3.87 -7.65 7.55
C GLY A 156 -3.81 -8.93 8.36
N SER A 157 -3.43 -8.82 9.64
CA SER A 157 -3.42 -9.90 10.61
C SER A 157 -4.83 -10.48 10.84
N LEU A 158 -5.85 -9.63 11.00
CA LEU A 158 -7.26 -10.07 11.07
C LEU A 158 -7.68 -10.84 9.81
N VAL A 159 -7.39 -10.27 8.63
CA VAL A 159 -7.83 -10.86 7.36
C VAL A 159 -7.16 -12.20 7.11
N ARG A 160 -5.85 -12.32 7.35
CA ARG A 160 -5.11 -13.58 7.17
C ARG A 160 -5.64 -14.69 8.07
N ASP A 161 -5.81 -14.41 9.36
CA ASP A 161 -6.37 -15.36 10.32
C ASP A 161 -7.75 -15.86 9.89
N ARG A 162 -8.67 -14.94 9.56
CA ARG A 162 -10.04 -15.31 9.22
C ARG A 162 -10.16 -16.00 7.86
N VAL A 163 -9.33 -15.63 6.88
CA VAL A 163 -9.29 -16.33 5.58
C VAL A 163 -8.71 -17.74 5.75
N ALA A 164 -7.71 -17.93 6.60
CA ALA A 164 -7.20 -19.26 6.97
C ALA A 164 -8.30 -20.11 7.64
N ALA A 165 -9.16 -19.50 8.45
CA ALA A 165 -10.38 -20.11 8.99
C ALA A 165 -11.53 -20.28 7.97
N GLY A 166 -11.28 -20.00 6.69
CA GLY A 166 -12.25 -20.20 5.60
C GLY A 166 -13.31 -19.10 5.45
N ARG A 167 -13.22 -17.99 6.19
CA ARG A 167 -14.16 -16.88 6.08
C ARG A 167 -13.95 -16.09 4.78
N SER A 168 -15.04 -15.55 4.23
CA SER A 168 -14.98 -14.61 3.11
C SER A 168 -14.73 -13.18 3.60
N LEU A 169 -14.14 -12.32 2.76
CA LEU A 169 -13.93 -10.89 3.08
C LEU A 169 -15.21 -10.17 3.50
N ALA A 170 -16.37 -10.57 2.95
CA ALA A 170 -17.66 -10.01 3.33
C ALA A 170 -18.16 -10.46 4.71
N ALA A 171 -17.83 -11.69 5.13
CA ALA A 171 -18.08 -12.15 6.49
C ALA A 171 -17.17 -11.43 7.49
N ILE A 172 -15.87 -11.31 7.15
CA ILE A 172 -14.88 -10.60 7.97
C ILE A 172 -15.26 -9.13 8.15
N SER A 173 -15.71 -8.46 7.08
CA SER A 173 -16.16 -7.07 7.17
C SER A 173 -17.32 -6.90 8.15
N ARG A 174 -18.33 -7.79 8.10
CA ARG A 174 -19.48 -7.75 9.02
C ARG A 174 -19.07 -8.05 10.46
N GLU A 175 -18.19 -9.03 10.68
CA GLU A 175 -17.63 -9.37 12.00
C GLU A 175 -16.91 -8.16 12.61
N ALA A 176 -16.15 -7.42 11.81
CA ALA A 176 -15.42 -6.23 12.23
C ALA A 176 -16.29 -4.96 12.37
N GLY A 177 -17.61 -5.08 12.27
CA GLY A 177 -18.55 -3.94 12.35
C GLY A 177 -18.50 -3.00 11.14
N LEU A 178 -17.95 -3.45 10.01
CA LEU A 178 -17.84 -2.69 8.77
C LEU A 178 -18.95 -3.09 7.78
N HIS A 179 -19.19 -2.23 6.79
CA HIS A 179 -20.07 -2.57 5.68
C HIS A 179 -19.55 -3.82 4.95
N LYS A 180 -20.44 -4.73 4.51
CA LYS A 180 -20.07 -6.04 3.93
C LYS A 180 -19.04 -5.98 2.80
N ASP A 181 -19.03 -4.91 2.01
CA ASP A 181 -18.13 -4.76 0.86
C ASP A 181 -16.86 -3.96 1.18
N TRP A 182 -16.68 -3.54 2.43
CA TRP A 182 -15.63 -2.61 2.82
C TRP A 182 -14.23 -3.18 2.52
N LEU A 183 -13.94 -4.41 2.95
CA LEU A 183 -12.64 -5.04 2.69
C LEU A 183 -12.41 -5.26 1.19
N CYS A 184 -13.42 -5.74 0.46
CA CYS A 184 -13.30 -5.94 -0.99
C CYS A 184 -12.95 -4.63 -1.73
N ARG A 185 -13.46 -3.48 -1.26
CA ARG A 185 -13.23 -2.18 -1.89
C ARG A 185 -11.96 -1.48 -1.43
N HIS A 186 -11.51 -1.73 -0.20
CA HIS A 186 -10.52 -0.88 0.44
C HIS A 186 -9.27 -1.62 0.92
N LEU A 187 -9.26 -2.95 0.95
CA LEU A 187 -8.11 -3.74 1.44
C LEU A 187 -6.84 -3.38 0.68
N SER A 188 -6.86 -3.33 -0.66
CA SER A 188 -5.69 -2.94 -1.46
C SER A 188 -5.17 -1.52 -1.20
N SER A 189 -6.04 -0.63 -0.73
CA SER A 189 -5.65 0.75 -0.39
C SER A 189 -5.05 0.87 1.01
N VAL A 190 -5.53 0.07 1.97
CA VAL A 190 -5.06 0.12 3.37
C VAL A 190 -3.88 -0.83 3.62
N ASP A 191 -3.86 -1.98 2.95
CA ASP A 191 -2.85 -3.04 3.04
C ASP A 191 -2.77 -3.82 1.71
N ALA A 192 -1.88 -3.36 0.83
CA ALA A 192 -1.68 -3.93 -0.49
C ALA A 192 -0.97 -5.29 -0.49
N GLU A 193 -0.25 -5.63 0.59
CA GLU A 193 0.43 -6.91 0.71
C GLU A 193 -0.58 -8.01 1.00
N THR A 194 -1.37 -7.84 2.06
CA THR A 194 -2.45 -8.78 2.39
C THR A 194 -3.43 -8.92 1.23
N ALA A 195 -3.78 -7.83 0.53
CA ALA A 195 -4.66 -7.91 -0.64
C ALA A 195 -4.14 -8.89 -1.71
N ARG A 196 -2.84 -8.80 -2.05
CA ARG A 196 -2.21 -9.69 -3.05
C ARG A 196 -2.15 -11.14 -2.58
N GLU A 197 -1.88 -11.37 -1.29
CA GLU A 197 -1.90 -12.72 -0.72
C GLU A 197 -3.28 -13.36 -0.84
N ILE A 198 -4.34 -12.65 -0.45
CA ILE A 198 -5.71 -13.16 -0.51
C ILE A 198 -6.14 -13.40 -1.96
N GLU A 199 -5.76 -12.53 -2.90
CA GLU A 199 -6.00 -12.76 -4.34
C GLU A 199 -5.33 -14.05 -4.82
N GLY A 200 -4.10 -14.33 -4.38
CA GLY A 200 -3.39 -15.58 -4.66
C GLY A 200 -4.14 -16.81 -4.15
N ILE A 201 -4.62 -16.76 -2.90
CA ILE A 201 -5.41 -17.85 -2.29
C ILE A 201 -6.72 -18.08 -3.06
N ALA A 202 -7.43 -17.00 -3.39
CA ALA A 202 -8.69 -17.07 -4.12
C ALA A 202 -8.50 -17.63 -5.54
N ALA A 203 -7.43 -17.22 -6.23
CA ALA A 203 -7.06 -17.76 -7.53
C ALA A 203 -6.78 -19.26 -7.43
N GLY A 204 -6.03 -19.72 -6.43
CA GLY A 204 -5.78 -21.13 -6.16
C GLY A 204 -7.07 -21.94 -6.03
N ARG A 205 -7.99 -21.51 -5.17
CA ARG A 205 -9.30 -22.17 -4.97
C ARG A 205 -10.12 -22.27 -6.27
N ARG A 206 -10.09 -21.24 -7.12
CA ARG A 206 -10.79 -21.28 -8.42
C ARG A 206 -10.24 -22.37 -9.34
N PHE A 207 -8.91 -22.54 -9.39
CA PHE A 207 -8.29 -23.57 -10.23
C PHE A 207 -8.42 -24.98 -9.64
N ASP A 208 -8.60 -25.09 -8.33
CA ASP A 208 -8.76 -26.35 -7.63
C ASP A 208 -10.22 -26.85 -7.62
N ALA A 209 -11.21 -25.98 -7.85
CA ALA A 209 -12.62 -26.38 -7.85
C ALA A 209 -12.96 -27.54 -8.81
N PRO A 210 -12.49 -27.57 -10.08
CA PRO A 210 -12.71 -28.71 -10.97
C PRO A 210 -12.04 -30.00 -10.46
N TRP A 211 -10.89 -29.87 -9.79
CA TRP A 211 -10.18 -31.00 -9.20
C TRP A 211 -10.96 -31.57 -8.01
N LEU A 212 -11.40 -30.72 -7.09
CA LEU A 212 -12.17 -31.11 -5.90
C LEU A 212 -13.46 -31.85 -6.28
N ALA A 213 -14.14 -31.44 -7.35
CA ALA A 213 -15.31 -32.14 -7.86
C ALA A 213 -15.02 -33.59 -8.30
N ARG A 214 -13.81 -33.86 -8.81
CA ARG A 214 -13.40 -35.20 -9.27
C ARG A 214 -12.82 -36.07 -8.16
N ILE A 215 -11.94 -35.51 -7.34
CA ILE A 215 -11.23 -36.27 -6.31
C ILE A 215 -12.06 -36.46 -5.03
N GLY A 216 -13.08 -35.62 -4.83
CA GLY A 216 -14.01 -35.74 -3.71
C GLY A 216 -14.79 -37.06 -3.71
N GLU A 217 -15.10 -37.60 -4.89
CA GLU A 217 -15.71 -38.93 -5.04
C GLU A 217 -14.80 -40.05 -4.50
N TRP A 218 -13.50 -39.80 -4.38
CA TRP A 218 -12.51 -40.75 -3.85
C TRP A 218 -12.05 -40.42 -2.43
N GLY A 219 -12.77 -39.51 -1.74
CA GLY A 219 -12.53 -39.17 -0.35
C GLY A 219 -11.42 -38.15 -0.10
N PHE A 220 -10.89 -37.50 -1.14
CA PHE A 220 -9.89 -36.44 -0.97
C PHE A 220 -10.56 -35.09 -0.74
N SER A 221 -10.20 -34.41 0.36
CA SER A 221 -10.69 -33.07 0.70
C SER A 221 -9.84 -31.94 0.12
N SER A 222 -8.64 -32.25 -0.38
CA SER A 222 -7.75 -31.28 -1.01
C SER A 222 -7.02 -31.85 -2.23
N VAL A 223 -6.72 -30.97 -3.19
CA VAL A 223 -5.93 -31.30 -4.38
C VAL A 223 -4.48 -31.64 -4.00
N ALA A 224 -3.95 -30.95 -2.99
CA ALA A 224 -2.61 -31.20 -2.48
C ALA A 224 -2.47 -32.62 -1.90
N ASP A 225 -3.43 -33.06 -1.07
CA ASP A 225 -3.40 -34.39 -0.47
C ASP A 225 -3.51 -35.49 -1.53
N TYR A 226 -4.43 -35.30 -2.50
CA TYR A 226 -4.56 -36.21 -3.63
C TYR A 226 -3.26 -36.33 -4.43
N LEU A 227 -2.67 -35.19 -4.80
CA LEU A 227 -1.44 -35.18 -5.57
C LEU A 227 -0.26 -35.73 -4.76
N HIS A 228 -0.19 -35.48 -3.46
CA HIS A 228 0.84 -36.03 -2.60
C HIS A 228 0.72 -37.55 -2.48
N ASP A 229 -0.48 -38.07 -2.20
CA ASP A 229 -0.75 -39.50 -2.16
C ASP A 229 -0.39 -40.18 -3.49
N ARG A 230 -0.94 -39.70 -4.61
CA ARG A 230 -0.70 -40.34 -5.91
C ARG A 230 0.72 -40.16 -6.40
N HIS A 231 1.28 -38.96 -6.33
CA HIS A 231 2.58 -38.63 -6.93
C HIS A 231 3.76 -38.99 -6.05
N VAL A 232 3.65 -38.77 -4.73
CA VAL A 232 4.78 -38.95 -3.80
C VAL A 232 4.72 -40.33 -3.16
N LEU A 233 3.60 -40.69 -2.53
CA LEU A 233 3.48 -41.94 -1.79
C LEU A 233 3.36 -43.15 -2.72
N GLN A 234 2.43 -43.08 -3.68
CA GLN A 234 2.18 -44.18 -4.62
C GLN A 234 3.08 -44.13 -5.86
N ARG A 235 3.95 -43.11 -5.98
CA ARG A 235 4.88 -42.92 -7.11
C ARG A 235 4.20 -43.09 -8.49
N ARG A 236 2.98 -42.57 -8.63
CA ARG A 236 2.28 -42.56 -9.92
C ARG A 236 2.85 -41.47 -10.82
N SER A 237 3.07 -41.84 -12.09
CA SER A 237 3.48 -40.89 -13.10
C SER A 237 2.41 -39.81 -13.33
N ILE A 238 2.84 -38.62 -13.74
CA ILE A 238 1.95 -37.50 -14.08
C ILE A 238 0.92 -37.91 -15.15
N ARG A 239 1.30 -38.78 -16.09
CA ARG A 239 0.39 -39.31 -17.13
C ARG A 239 -0.68 -40.24 -16.55
N ALA A 240 -0.30 -41.07 -15.58
CA ALA A 240 -1.26 -41.95 -14.90
C ALA A 240 -2.26 -41.15 -14.07
N ILE A 241 -1.77 -40.15 -13.33
CA ILE A 241 -2.62 -39.22 -12.57
C ILE A 241 -3.56 -38.48 -13.53
N ALA A 242 -3.04 -37.92 -14.62
CA ALA A 242 -3.83 -37.23 -15.64
C ALA A 242 -4.98 -38.09 -16.20
N HIS A 243 -4.69 -39.36 -16.52
CA HIS A 243 -5.71 -40.31 -16.98
C HIS A 243 -6.73 -40.64 -15.89
N GLU A 244 -6.30 -40.80 -14.64
CA GLU A 244 -7.17 -41.08 -13.49
C GLU A 244 -8.21 -39.96 -13.30
N VAL A 245 -7.77 -38.70 -13.24
CA VAL A 245 -8.66 -37.54 -12.98
C VAL A 245 -9.34 -36.99 -14.24
N GLY A 246 -8.98 -37.49 -15.43
CA GLY A 246 -9.50 -37.00 -16.70
C GLY A 246 -9.00 -35.60 -17.08
N PHE A 247 -7.85 -35.16 -16.56
CA PHE A 247 -7.24 -33.87 -16.91
C PHE A 247 -6.04 -34.03 -17.86
N GLY A 248 -5.70 -32.97 -18.57
CA GLY A 248 -4.48 -32.93 -19.37
C GLY A 248 -3.22 -32.99 -18.50
N ARG A 249 -2.14 -33.58 -19.02
CA ARG A 249 -0.82 -33.63 -18.35
C ARG A 249 -0.37 -32.26 -17.84
N GLY A 250 -0.53 -31.22 -18.66
CA GLY A 250 -0.17 -29.85 -18.28
C GLY A 250 -0.92 -29.35 -17.05
N ALA A 251 -2.20 -29.69 -16.92
CA ALA A 251 -3.00 -29.31 -15.75
C ALA A 251 -2.48 -29.97 -14.47
N VAL A 252 -2.06 -31.23 -14.53
CA VAL A 252 -1.43 -31.95 -13.40
C VAL A 252 -0.08 -31.32 -13.04
N GLU A 253 0.75 -30.97 -14.04
CA GLU A 253 2.03 -30.30 -13.79
C GLU A 253 1.85 -28.92 -13.15
N THR A 254 0.91 -28.12 -13.64
CA THR A 254 0.59 -26.83 -13.06
C THR A 254 0.02 -26.98 -11.64
N ALA A 255 -0.80 -27.99 -11.38
CA ALA A 255 -1.33 -28.25 -10.04
C ALA A 255 -0.23 -28.70 -9.06
N LEU A 256 0.68 -29.59 -9.47
CA LEU A 256 1.85 -29.97 -8.66
C LEU A 256 2.70 -28.75 -8.31
N ALA A 257 3.00 -27.89 -9.29
CA ALA A 257 3.76 -26.66 -9.07
C ALA A 257 3.03 -25.68 -8.14
N ARG A 258 1.72 -25.49 -8.33
CA ARG A 258 0.88 -24.61 -7.50
C ARG A 258 0.85 -25.04 -6.04
N HIS A 259 0.84 -26.35 -5.79
CA HIS A 259 0.82 -26.94 -4.45
C HIS A 259 2.22 -27.25 -3.90
N GLY A 260 3.30 -26.81 -4.59
CA GLY A 260 4.68 -26.96 -4.11
C GLY A 260 5.21 -28.40 -4.11
N ILE A 261 4.58 -29.32 -4.85
CA ILE A 261 4.97 -30.73 -4.91
C ILE A 261 6.04 -30.90 -6.00
N ALA A 262 7.25 -31.26 -5.59
CA ALA A 262 8.37 -31.48 -6.51
C ALA A 262 8.10 -32.66 -7.46
N LYS A 263 8.54 -32.52 -8.72
CA LYS A 263 8.44 -33.60 -9.71
C LYS A 263 9.45 -34.70 -9.36
N THR A 264 8.97 -35.82 -8.84
CA THR A 264 9.81 -37.00 -8.59
C THR A 264 10.01 -37.79 -9.88
N ALA A 265 11.24 -38.23 -10.14
CA ALA A 265 11.52 -39.15 -11.26
C ALA A 265 10.92 -40.53 -10.94
N HIS A 266 9.94 -40.95 -11.74
CA HIS A 266 9.21 -42.20 -11.49
C HIS A 266 9.98 -43.44 -11.98
N ALA A 267 10.11 -44.43 -11.10
CA ALA A 267 10.89 -45.66 -11.27
C ALA A 267 10.31 -46.64 -12.32
N THR A 268 9.04 -46.49 -12.69
CA THR A 268 8.27 -47.43 -13.52
C THR A 268 8.88 -47.74 -14.90
N ASN A 269 9.59 -46.80 -15.54
CA ASN A 269 10.27 -47.12 -16.80
C ASN A 269 11.56 -47.93 -16.60
N ARG A 270 12.28 -47.73 -15.49
CA ARG A 270 13.49 -48.52 -15.18
C ARG A 270 13.10 -49.89 -14.64
N GLU A 271 12.12 -49.95 -13.74
CA GLU A 271 11.57 -51.19 -13.18
C GLU A 271 10.93 -52.06 -14.27
N ARG A 272 10.03 -51.54 -15.11
CA ARG A 272 9.48 -52.32 -16.24
C ARG A 272 10.53 -52.79 -17.23
N CYS A 273 11.61 -52.03 -17.39
CA CYS A 273 12.70 -52.44 -18.28
C CYS A 273 13.60 -53.49 -17.62
N ALA A 274 13.77 -53.46 -16.30
CA ALA A 274 14.45 -54.48 -15.52
C ALA A 274 13.63 -55.78 -15.45
N GLU A 275 12.32 -55.69 -15.19
CA GLU A 275 11.39 -56.83 -15.23
C GLU A 275 11.34 -57.47 -16.62
N ARG A 276 11.29 -56.67 -17.68
CA ARG A 276 11.35 -57.17 -19.07
C ARG A 276 12.67 -57.89 -19.35
N ALA A 277 13.79 -57.36 -18.85
CA ALA A 277 15.10 -57.97 -19.00
C ALA A 277 15.22 -59.29 -18.20
N ALA A 278 14.74 -59.29 -16.96
CA ALA A 278 14.71 -60.48 -16.10
C ALA A 278 13.82 -61.58 -16.69
N ARG A 279 12.67 -61.22 -17.26
CA ARG A 279 11.77 -62.18 -17.91
C ARG A 279 12.44 -62.87 -19.10
N VAL A 280 13.09 -62.10 -19.98
CA VAL A 280 13.82 -62.67 -21.13
C VAL A 280 14.93 -63.59 -20.64
N ALA A 281 15.72 -63.17 -19.64
CA ALA A 281 16.77 -64.02 -19.09
C ALA A 281 16.20 -65.34 -18.54
N ALA A 282 15.14 -65.28 -17.74
CA ALA A 282 14.49 -66.45 -17.17
C ALA A 282 13.87 -67.37 -18.22
N GLU A 283 13.26 -66.82 -19.28
CA GLU A 283 12.66 -67.58 -20.38
C GLU A 283 13.69 -68.47 -21.10
N PHE A 284 14.93 -68.00 -21.22
CA PHE A 284 16.03 -68.76 -21.85
C PHE A 284 16.96 -69.44 -20.84
N GLY A 285 16.63 -69.45 -19.54
CA GLY A 285 17.39 -70.15 -18.50
C GLY A 285 18.67 -69.44 -18.02
N PHE A 286 18.80 -68.14 -18.25
CA PHE A 286 19.96 -67.33 -17.84
C PHE A 286 19.67 -66.53 -16.56
N ALA A 287 20.71 -66.33 -15.74
CA ALA A 287 20.59 -65.57 -14.48
C ALA A 287 20.36 -64.07 -14.74
N THR A 288 20.97 -63.51 -15.79
CA THR A 288 20.78 -62.13 -16.20
C THR A 288 20.63 -61.99 -17.71
N ILE A 289 20.06 -60.86 -18.14
CA ILE A 289 19.95 -60.55 -19.58
C ILE A 289 21.32 -60.44 -20.24
N THR A 290 22.34 -60.02 -19.48
CA THR A 290 23.71 -59.89 -19.99
C THR A 290 24.28 -61.26 -20.31
N ASP A 291 24.10 -62.24 -19.41
CA ASP A 291 24.57 -63.62 -19.62
C ASP A 291 23.93 -64.25 -20.87
N TYR A 292 22.62 -64.03 -21.07
CA TYR A 292 21.92 -64.46 -22.28
C TYR A 292 22.52 -63.84 -23.55
N LEU A 293 22.75 -62.53 -23.54
CA LEU A 293 23.27 -61.84 -24.72
C LEU A 293 24.71 -62.25 -25.03
N ASP A 294 25.54 -62.44 -24.01
CA ASP A 294 26.94 -62.86 -24.17
C ASP A 294 27.05 -64.29 -24.71
N ASP A 295 26.21 -65.22 -24.20
CA ASP A 295 26.12 -66.59 -24.72
C ASP A 295 25.74 -66.62 -26.21
N ARG A 296 24.67 -65.91 -26.60
CA ARG A 296 24.24 -65.87 -28.01
C ARG A 296 25.26 -65.20 -28.92
N ARG A 297 26.00 -64.22 -28.41
CA ARG A 297 27.10 -63.59 -29.16
C ARG A 297 28.30 -64.51 -29.29
N ALA A 298 28.65 -65.30 -28.28
CA ALA A 298 29.68 -66.32 -28.36
C ALA A 298 29.32 -67.44 -29.35
N ALA A 299 28.02 -67.77 -29.47
CA ALA A 299 27.49 -68.68 -30.48
C ALA A 299 27.45 -68.09 -31.91
N GLY A 300 27.91 -66.85 -32.11
CA GLY A 300 28.03 -66.22 -33.42
C GLY A 300 26.75 -65.56 -33.96
N MET A 301 25.65 -65.53 -33.19
CA MET A 301 24.37 -64.97 -33.66
C MET A 301 24.42 -63.46 -33.86
N ALA A 302 23.85 -62.96 -34.97
CA ALA A 302 23.71 -61.53 -35.21
C ALA A 302 22.64 -60.90 -34.31
N TRP A 303 22.78 -59.62 -33.96
CA TRP A 303 21.83 -58.91 -33.09
C TRP A 303 20.37 -58.95 -33.57
N ARG A 304 20.15 -59.06 -34.88
CA ARG A 304 18.81 -59.19 -35.47
C ARG A 304 18.18 -60.56 -35.18
N GLU A 305 19.00 -61.61 -35.16
CA GLU A 305 18.58 -62.98 -34.86
C GLU A 305 18.28 -63.13 -33.37
N ILE A 306 19.13 -62.58 -32.51
CA ILE A 306 18.90 -62.52 -31.05
C ILE A 306 17.61 -61.77 -30.74
N ALA A 307 17.37 -60.64 -31.41
CA ALA A 307 16.15 -59.86 -31.25
C ALA A 307 14.88 -60.63 -31.68
N ALA A 308 14.97 -61.41 -32.75
CA ALA A 308 13.88 -62.27 -33.19
C ALA A 308 13.64 -63.43 -32.20
N GLU A 309 14.70 -64.05 -31.68
CA GLU A 309 14.62 -65.14 -30.70
C GLU A 309 13.89 -64.70 -29.43
N CYS A 310 14.31 -63.59 -28.80
CA CYS A 310 13.70 -63.12 -27.56
C CYS A 310 12.42 -62.28 -27.74
N GLY A 311 11.93 -62.14 -28.98
CA GLY A 311 10.74 -61.33 -29.29
C GLY A 311 10.88 -59.85 -28.91
N GLN A 312 12.10 -59.30 -28.94
CA GLN A 312 12.39 -57.91 -28.55
C GLN A 312 12.84 -57.06 -29.73
N PRO A 313 12.59 -55.73 -29.73
CA PRO A 313 13.11 -54.86 -30.77
C PRO A 313 14.66 -54.85 -30.82
N PRO A 314 15.29 -54.86 -32.01
CA PRO A 314 16.76 -54.82 -32.13
C PRO A 314 17.42 -53.64 -31.40
N SER A 315 16.75 -52.50 -31.32
CA SER A 315 17.22 -51.32 -30.59
C SER A 315 17.23 -51.50 -29.08
N TRP A 316 16.34 -52.34 -28.54
CA TRP A 316 16.31 -52.68 -27.12
C TRP A 316 17.45 -53.62 -26.74
N VAL A 317 17.68 -54.66 -27.56
CA VAL A 317 18.76 -55.65 -27.38
C VAL A 317 20.13 -54.98 -27.41
N ARG A 318 20.40 -54.16 -28.44
CA ARG A 318 21.67 -53.42 -28.57
C ARG A 318 21.95 -52.52 -27.37
N ARG A 319 20.94 -51.78 -26.91
CA ARG A 319 21.06 -50.90 -25.74
C ARG A 319 21.38 -51.68 -24.46
N ARG A 320 20.91 -52.92 -24.33
CA ARG A 320 21.17 -53.79 -23.18
C ARG A 320 22.57 -54.41 -23.22
N ALA A 321 23.08 -54.67 -24.41
CA ALA A 321 24.48 -55.03 -24.65
C ALA A 321 25.47 -53.85 -24.53
N GLY A 322 25.02 -52.67 -24.08
CA GLY A 322 25.87 -51.48 -23.96
C GLY A 322 26.23 -50.81 -25.29
N LEU A 323 25.64 -51.25 -26.41
CA LEU A 323 25.85 -50.68 -27.73
C LEU A 323 24.88 -49.52 -27.98
N ARG A 324 25.41 -48.37 -28.41
CA ARG A 324 24.59 -47.25 -28.89
C ARG A 324 24.09 -47.48 -30.31
#